data_AF-A0AAX2KDP1-F1
#
_entry.id   AF-A0AAX2KDP1-F1
#
_cell.length_a   1.000
_cell.length_b   1.000
_cell.length_c   1.000
_cell.angle_alpha   90.00
_cell.angle_beta   90.00
_cell.angle_gamma   90.00
#
_symmetry.space_group_name_H-M   'P 1'
#
loop_
_entity.id
_entity.type
_entity.pdbx_description
1 polymer ?
#
loop_
_entity_poly.entity_id
_entity_poly.type
_entity_poly.pdbx_seq_one_letter_code
_entity_poly.pdbx_strand_id
1 'polypeptide(L)'
;MGTTTMGVKLDDATRERIKSAATRIDRTPHWLIKQAIFSYLEQLENSDTLPELPALLSGAANESDEAPTPAEEPHQPFLDFAEQILPQSVSRAAITAAYRRPETEAVSMLLEQARLPQPVAAQAHKLAYQLADKLRNQKNASGRAGMVQGFIAGVFAVIAGRRGADVSGRSVVAYSRQSHPRRVNSRQNQQR
;
A
#
# COMPACT_ATOMS: atom_id res chain seq x y z
N MET A 1 36.04 3.72 -11.20
CA MET A 1 36.11 5.19 -11.36
C MET A 1 36.75 5.75 -10.11
N GLY A 2 37.94 6.35 -10.22
CA GLY A 2 38.80 6.69 -9.07
C GLY A 2 38.15 7.71 -8.11
N THR A 3 38.33 7.50 -6.80
CA THR A 3 37.88 8.44 -5.76
C THR A 3 38.87 9.60 -5.65
N THR A 4 38.68 10.66 -6.44
CA THR A 4 39.46 11.89 -6.33
C THR A 4 38.98 12.68 -5.11
N THR A 5 39.82 12.81 -4.09
CA THR A 5 39.51 13.61 -2.89
C THR A 5 39.92 15.07 -3.14
N MET A 6 38.93 15.95 -3.31
CA MET A 6 39.16 17.39 -3.45
C MET A 6 39.10 18.05 -2.07
N GLY A 7 40.22 18.65 -1.63
CA GLY A 7 40.31 19.30 -0.32
C GLY A 7 39.80 20.75 -0.35
N VAL A 8 38.88 21.10 0.54
CA VAL A 8 38.37 22.47 0.71
C VAL A 8 38.95 23.07 1.99
N LYS A 9 39.61 24.22 1.89
CA LYS A 9 40.10 24.98 3.06
C LYS A 9 38.99 25.89 3.56
N LEU A 10 38.61 25.73 4.83
CA LEU A 10 37.61 26.53 5.51
C LEU A 10 38.29 27.23 6.69
N ASP A 11 37.99 28.50 6.89
CA ASP A 11 38.35 29.27 8.07
C ASP A 11 37.53 28.79 9.30
N ASP A 12 38.04 29.10 10.50
CA ASP A 12 37.45 28.60 11.74
C ASP A 12 36.03 29.14 11.98
N ALA A 13 35.73 30.37 11.55
CA ALA A 13 34.39 30.95 11.69
C ALA A 13 33.36 30.20 10.80
N THR A 14 33.71 29.90 9.55
CA THR A 14 32.85 29.11 8.65
C THR A 14 32.68 27.67 9.14
N ARG A 15 33.73 27.05 9.68
CA ARG A 15 33.66 25.70 10.27
C ARG A 15 32.64 25.64 11.41
N GLU A 16 32.66 26.62 12.32
CA GLU A 16 31.75 26.62 13.47
C GLU A 16 30.29 26.89 13.05
N ARG A 17 30.07 27.75 12.03
CA ARG A 17 28.74 27.94 11.43
C ARG A 17 28.19 26.65 10.82
N ILE A 18 29.02 25.92 10.05
CA ILE A 18 28.62 24.63 9.46
C ILE A 18 28.32 23.61 10.56
N LYS A 19 29.13 23.58 11.62
CA LYS A 19 28.93 22.67 12.75
C LYS A 19 27.63 22.96 13.49
N SER A 20 27.33 24.22 13.80
CA SER A 20 26.08 24.64 14.43
C SER A 20 24.86 24.31 13.56
N ALA A 21 24.95 24.54 12.25
CA ALA A 21 23.90 24.19 11.32
C ALA A 21 23.69 22.66 11.30
N ALA A 22 24.75 21.88 11.22
CA ALA A 22 24.68 20.42 11.19
C ALA A 22 24.08 19.82 12.47
N THR A 23 24.43 20.35 13.65
CA THR A 23 23.83 19.92 14.93
C THR A 23 22.35 20.23 15.03
N ARG A 24 21.87 21.29 14.38
CA ARG A 24 20.46 21.69 14.40
C ARG A 24 19.57 20.74 13.58
N ILE A 25 20.15 19.99 12.66
CA ILE A 25 19.49 19.01 11.78
C ILE A 25 19.93 17.56 12.10
N ASP A 26 20.59 17.33 13.25
CA ASP A 26 21.08 16.02 13.70
C ASP A 26 21.93 15.28 12.65
N ARG A 27 22.83 16.00 11.98
CA ARG A 27 23.74 15.45 10.97
C ARG A 27 25.18 15.88 11.20
N THR A 28 26.11 15.22 10.52
CA THR A 28 27.54 15.53 10.64
C THR A 28 27.92 16.70 9.73
N PRO A 29 28.90 17.55 10.10
CA PRO A 29 29.37 18.65 9.24
C PRO A 29 29.81 18.19 7.85
N HIS A 30 30.44 17.02 7.76
CA HIS A 30 30.87 16.44 6.49
C HIS A 30 29.68 16.04 5.60
N TRP A 31 28.62 15.49 6.18
CA TRP A 31 27.38 15.20 5.46
C TRP A 31 26.74 16.50 4.94
N LEU A 32 26.70 17.55 5.76
CA LEU A 32 26.13 18.84 5.40
C LEU A 32 26.87 19.50 4.22
N ILE A 33 28.21 19.50 4.25
CA ILE A 33 29.04 20.04 3.16
C ILE A 33 28.77 19.27 1.87
N LYS A 34 28.75 17.93 1.95
CA LYS A 34 28.50 17.08 0.79
C LYS A 34 27.11 17.32 0.20
N GLN A 35 26.09 17.42 1.06
CA GLN A 35 24.71 17.67 0.64
C GLN A 35 24.53 19.06 0.02
N ALA A 36 25.17 20.09 0.57
CA ALA A 36 25.13 21.45 0.03
C ALA A 36 25.77 21.52 -1.37
N ILE A 37 26.89 20.83 -1.60
CA ILE A 37 27.53 20.77 -2.91
C ILE A 37 26.62 20.09 -3.94
N PHE A 38 26.03 18.93 -3.60
CA PHE A 38 25.12 18.24 -4.52
C PHE A 38 23.88 19.07 -4.82
N SER A 39 23.27 19.68 -3.81
CA SER A 39 22.09 20.54 -3.99
C SER A 39 22.41 21.77 -4.85
N TYR A 40 23.59 22.36 -4.70
CA TYR A 40 24.00 23.52 -5.50
C TYR A 40 24.32 23.15 -6.94
N LEU A 41 24.97 22.00 -7.17
CA LEU A 41 25.19 21.49 -8.53
C LEU A 41 23.88 21.12 -9.22
N GLU A 42 22.95 20.48 -8.52
CA GLU A 42 21.61 20.17 -9.02
C GLU A 42 20.84 21.47 -9.35
N GLN A 43 21.00 22.53 -8.56
CA GLN A 43 20.44 23.85 -8.90
C GLN A 43 21.07 24.46 -10.15
N LEU A 44 22.38 24.33 -10.34
CA LEU A 44 23.07 24.81 -11.55
C LEU A 44 22.72 23.99 -12.81
N GLU A 45 22.54 22.67 -12.67
CA GLU A 45 22.14 21.81 -13.78
C GLU A 45 20.68 22.05 -14.20
N ASN A 46 19.83 22.46 -13.27
CA ASN A 46 18.42 22.75 -13.52
C ASN A 46 18.14 24.22 -13.92
N SER A 47 19.10 25.14 -13.76
CA SER A 47 18.91 26.58 -14.00
C SER A 47 20.11 27.19 -14.75
N ASP A 48 19.89 27.67 -15.97
CA ASP A 48 20.90 28.38 -16.81
C ASP A 48 21.13 29.84 -16.38
N THR A 49 21.09 30.14 -15.08
CA THR A 49 21.49 31.47 -14.56
C THR A 49 22.10 31.37 -13.16
N LEU A 50 23.37 31.78 -13.08
CA LEU A 50 24.02 32.15 -11.84
C LEU A 50 23.18 33.23 -11.13
N PRO A 51 22.98 33.17 -9.79
CA PRO A 51 22.78 34.38 -9.04
C PRO A 51 24.10 35.14 -9.13
N GLU A 52 24.12 36.12 -10.03
CA GLU A 52 25.11 37.18 -10.19
C GLU A 52 26.11 37.24 -9.02
N LEU A 53 27.36 36.83 -9.27
CA LEU A 53 28.48 37.52 -8.64
C LEU A 53 28.22 39.01 -8.93
N PRO A 54 28.04 39.88 -7.91
CA PRO A 54 27.55 41.23 -8.10
C PRO A 54 28.27 41.88 -9.25
N ALA A 55 27.52 42.20 -10.31
CA ALA A 55 27.99 42.97 -11.44
C ALA A 55 28.52 44.32 -10.97
N LEU A 56 29.76 44.35 -10.51
CA LEU A 56 30.60 45.54 -10.33
C LEU A 56 31.00 46.16 -11.69
N LEU A 57 30.32 45.79 -12.79
CA LEU A 57 30.58 46.31 -14.13
C LEU A 57 29.42 47.08 -14.78
N SER A 58 28.22 47.13 -14.20
CA SER A 58 27.12 47.93 -14.73
C SER A 58 27.02 49.29 -14.03
N GLY A 59 28.15 49.97 -13.93
CA GLY A 59 28.18 51.41 -13.70
C GLY A 59 28.03 52.13 -15.03
N ALA A 60 26.79 52.48 -15.41
CA ALA A 60 26.46 53.73 -16.13
C ALA A 60 24.98 53.75 -16.53
N ALA A 61 24.30 54.79 -16.06
CA ALA A 61 23.09 55.37 -16.64
C ALA A 61 21.81 54.51 -16.62
N ASN A 62 20.97 54.72 -15.61
CA ASN A 62 19.73 55.47 -15.81
C ASN A 62 19.04 55.71 -14.47
N GLU A 63 18.94 56.97 -14.09
CA GLU A 63 18.03 57.44 -13.04
C GLU A 63 16.64 57.57 -13.67
N SER A 64 15.69 56.76 -13.22
CA SER A 64 14.27 57.04 -13.40
C SER A 64 13.54 56.53 -12.16
N ASP A 65 13.18 57.51 -11.35
CA ASP A 65 12.31 57.44 -10.18
C ASP A 65 10.91 57.05 -10.64
N GLU A 66 10.58 55.77 -10.56
CA GLU A 66 9.22 55.25 -10.76
C GLU A 66 8.94 54.25 -9.62
N ALA A 67 7.92 54.55 -8.82
CA ALA A 67 7.45 53.68 -7.75
C ALA A 67 7.14 52.27 -8.30
N PRO A 68 7.40 51.18 -7.54
CA PRO A 68 7.18 49.83 -8.02
C PRO A 68 5.68 49.61 -8.18
N THR A 69 5.19 49.74 -9.41
CA THR A 69 3.96 49.09 -9.84
C THR A 69 4.17 47.58 -9.63
N PRO A 70 3.29 46.85 -8.93
CA PRO A 70 3.42 45.41 -8.84
C PRO A 70 3.28 44.89 -10.27
N ALA A 71 4.40 44.49 -10.87
CA ALA A 71 4.41 43.79 -12.13
C ALA A 71 3.42 42.63 -11.99
N GLU A 72 2.46 42.56 -12.91
CA GLU A 72 1.59 41.39 -13.04
C GLU A 72 2.53 40.20 -13.34
N GLU A 73 2.93 39.48 -12.29
CA GLU A 73 3.66 38.23 -12.45
C GLU A 73 2.81 37.34 -13.36
N PRO A 74 3.37 36.80 -14.46
CA PRO A 74 2.61 35.99 -15.39
C PRO A 74 2.01 34.81 -14.61
N HIS A 75 0.69 34.83 -14.41
CA HIS A 75 -0.01 33.81 -13.62
C HIS A 75 0.15 32.46 -14.34
N GLN A 76 1.06 31.62 -13.85
CA GLN A 76 1.28 30.29 -14.38
C GLN A 76 0.34 29.31 -13.67
N PRO A 77 -0.76 28.88 -14.30
CA PRO A 77 -1.67 27.94 -13.67
C PRO A 77 -0.93 26.64 -13.35
N PHE A 78 -1.26 26.04 -12.21
CA PHE A 78 -0.71 24.78 -11.69
C PHE A 78 0.71 24.82 -11.09
N LEU A 79 1.41 25.96 -11.05
CA LEU A 79 2.70 26.04 -10.34
C LEU A 79 2.54 25.77 -8.83
N ASP A 80 1.58 26.43 -8.18
CA ASP A 80 1.26 26.21 -6.76
C ASP A 80 0.92 24.74 -6.43
N PHE A 81 0.43 23.99 -7.42
CA PHE A 81 0.16 22.56 -7.31
C PHE A 81 1.43 21.71 -7.53
N ALA A 82 2.26 22.07 -8.51
CA ALA A 82 3.50 21.36 -8.83
C ALA A 82 4.56 21.50 -7.73
N GLU A 83 4.64 22.65 -7.05
CA GLU A 83 5.55 22.89 -5.93
C GLU A 83 5.30 21.97 -4.73
N GLN A 84 4.06 21.50 -4.58
CA GLN A 84 3.68 20.57 -3.50
C GLN A 84 4.07 19.12 -3.79
N ILE A 85 4.56 18.82 -5.00
CA ILE A 85 4.98 17.48 -5.38
C ILE A 85 6.41 17.23 -4.89
N LEU A 86 6.52 16.72 -3.66
CA LEU A 86 7.81 16.27 -3.14
C LEU A 86 8.38 15.12 -3.99
N PRO A 87 9.71 15.06 -4.20
CA PRO A 87 10.35 13.95 -4.87
C PRO A 87 10.08 12.65 -4.10
N GLN A 88 9.55 11.64 -4.79
CA GLN A 88 9.21 10.36 -4.18
C GLN A 88 10.46 9.48 -4.01
N SER A 89 10.62 8.89 -2.82
CA SER A 89 11.59 7.80 -2.63
C SER A 89 11.24 6.58 -3.48
N VAL A 90 12.23 5.72 -3.76
CA VAL A 90 12.06 4.49 -4.55
C VAL A 90 10.91 3.61 -4.02
N SER A 91 10.81 3.42 -2.70
CA SER A 91 9.74 2.61 -2.10
C SER A 91 8.36 3.24 -2.27
N ARG A 92 8.24 4.57 -2.18
CA ARG A 92 6.97 5.28 -2.40
C ARG A 92 6.56 5.18 -3.88
N ALA A 93 7.50 5.36 -4.79
CA ALA A 93 7.25 5.19 -6.23
C ALA A 93 6.79 3.75 -6.55
N ALA A 94 7.39 2.74 -5.94
CA ALA A 94 6.97 1.34 -6.10
C ALA A 94 5.55 1.08 -5.59
N ILE A 95 5.16 1.67 -4.45
CA ILE A 95 3.79 1.61 -3.93
C ILE A 95 2.81 2.28 -4.90
N THR A 96 3.14 3.48 -5.37
CA THR A 96 2.31 4.23 -6.34
C THR A 96 2.13 3.42 -7.63
N ALA A 97 3.21 2.81 -8.14
CA ALA A 97 3.17 1.96 -9.33
C ALA A 97 2.35 0.67 -9.14
N ALA A 98 2.22 0.17 -7.91
CA ALA A 98 1.44 -1.03 -7.61
C ALA A 98 -0.05 -0.77 -7.38
N TYR A 99 -0.51 0.49 -7.27
CA TYR A 99 -1.87 0.83 -6.82
C TYR A 99 -2.96 0.12 -7.64
N ARG A 100 -2.88 0.18 -8.98
CA ARG A 100 -3.90 -0.37 -9.89
C ARG A 100 -3.34 -1.47 -10.78
N ARG A 101 -2.42 -2.27 -10.23
CA ARG A 101 -1.84 -3.41 -10.96
C ARG A 101 -2.95 -4.43 -11.29
N PRO A 102 -2.98 -5.00 -12.51
CA PRO A 102 -3.91 -6.07 -12.86
C PRO A 102 -3.83 -7.24 -11.87
N GLU A 103 -4.96 -7.81 -11.50
CA GLU A 103 -5.04 -8.91 -10.54
C GLU A 103 -4.25 -10.15 -11.01
N THR A 104 -4.29 -10.43 -12.32
CA THR A 104 -3.54 -11.54 -12.94
C THR A 104 -2.04 -11.42 -12.68
N GLU A 105 -1.49 -10.20 -12.71
CA GLU A 105 -0.08 -9.95 -12.41
C GLU A 105 0.19 -9.98 -10.90
N ALA A 106 -0.65 -9.31 -10.11
CA ALA A 106 -0.47 -9.21 -8.66
C ALA A 106 -0.54 -10.58 -7.97
N VAL A 107 -1.55 -11.40 -8.29
CA VAL A 107 -1.73 -12.73 -7.70
C VAL A 107 -0.58 -13.66 -8.12
N SER A 108 -0.16 -13.62 -9.38
CA SER A 108 0.96 -14.45 -9.87
C SER A 108 2.26 -14.15 -9.12
N MET A 109 2.55 -12.87 -8.83
CA MET A 109 3.72 -12.47 -8.05
C MET A 109 3.66 -12.96 -6.59
N LEU A 110 2.47 -12.98 -5.99
CA LEU A 110 2.27 -13.36 -4.60
C LEU A 110 2.18 -14.87 -4.38
N LEU A 111 1.71 -15.63 -5.37
CA LEU A 111 1.41 -17.05 -5.22
C LEU A 111 2.64 -17.88 -4.83
N GLU A 112 3.79 -17.61 -5.45
CA GLU A 112 5.04 -18.30 -5.14
C GLU A 112 5.63 -17.88 -3.78
N GLN A 113 5.48 -16.61 -3.41
CA GLN A 113 5.93 -16.09 -2.11
C GLN A 113 5.08 -16.62 -0.95
N ALA A 114 3.78 -16.80 -1.18
CA ALA A 114 2.83 -17.32 -0.19
C ALA A 114 2.80 -18.84 -0.12
N ARG A 115 3.47 -19.56 -1.04
CA ARG A 115 3.44 -21.02 -1.09
C ARG A 115 4.24 -21.60 0.08
N LEU A 116 3.53 -22.29 0.98
CA LEU A 116 4.17 -23.02 2.07
C LEU A 116 4.75 -24.36 1.57
N PRO A 117 5.89 -24.82 2.12
CA PRO A 117 6.36 -26.18 1.93
C PRO A 117 5.31 -27.20 2.39
N GLN A 118 5.17 -28.31 1.65
CA GLN A 118 4.18 -29.37 1.93
C GLN A 118 4.07 -29.81 3.40
N PRO A 119 5.18 -30.06 4.15
CA PRO A 119 5.05 -30.46 5.56
C PRO A 119 4.44 -29.35 6.43
N VAL A 120 4.76 -28.08 6.16
CA VAL A 120 4.22 -26.92 6.89
C VAL A 120 2.76 -26.69 6.51
N ALA A 121 2.41 -26.83 5.23
CA ALA A 121 1.04 -26.71 4.76
C ALA A 121 0.11 -27.74 5.42
N ALA A 122 0.54 -29.00 5.53
CA ALA A 122 -0.22 -30.06 6.20
C ALA A 122 -0.43 -29.77 7.70
N GLN A 123 0.61 -29.28 8.39
CA GLN A 123 0.52 -28.89 9.79
C GLN A 123 -0.39 -27.68 10.00
N ALA A 124 -0.25 -26.64 9.17
CA ALA A 124 -1.08 -25.46 9.19
C ALA A 124 -2.56 -25.82 8.96
N HIS A 125 -2.84 -26.70 8.00
CA HIS A 125 -4.19 -27.21 7.76
C HIS A 125 -4.74 -27.96 8.98
N LYS A 126 -3.96 -28.87 9.58
CA LYS A 126 -4.39 -29.61 10.78
C LYS A 126 -4.71 -28.67 11.94
N LEU A 127 -3.87 -27.66 12.18
CA LEU A 127 -4.07 -26.69 13.24
C LEU A 127 -5.28 -25.79 12.96
N ALA A 128 -5.40 -25.25 11.74
CA ALA A 128 -6.55 -24.45 11.33
C ALA A 128 -7.86 -25.22 11.46
N TYR A 129 -7.87 -26.49 11.04
CA TYR A 129 -9.03 -27.38 11.17
C TYR A 129 -9.41 -27.58 12.64
N GLN A 130 -8.45 -27.87 13.52
CA GLN A 130 -8.71 -28.01 14.95
C GLN A 130 -9.28 -26.73 15.59
N LEU A 131 -8.78 -25.56 15.19
CA LEU A 131 -9.31 -24.28 15.67
C LEU A 131 -10.73 -24.03 15.18
N ALA A 132 -10.97 -24.24 13.88
CA ALA A 132 -12.29 -24.09 13.28
C ALA A 132 -13.33 -25.06 13.88
N ASP A 133 -12.95 -26.32 14.11
CA ASP A 133 -13.82 -27.33 14.70
C ASP A 133 -14.17 -26.99 16.15
N LYS A 134 -13.20 -26.54 16.94
CA LYS A 134 -13.43 -26.07 18.31
C LYS A 134 -14.36 -24.84 18.35
N LEU A 135 -14.18 -23.88 17.44
CA LEU A 135 -15.05 -22.69 17.36
C LEU A 135 -16.47 -23.05 16.92
N ARG A 136 -16.62 -23.94 15.94
CA ARG A 136 -17.92 -24.37 15.42
C ARG A 136 -18.70 -25.21 16.43
N ASN A 137 -18.01 -26.12 17.11
CA ASN A 137 -18.62 -27.07 18.06
C ASN A 137 -18.60 -26.55 19.50
N GLN A 138 -18.17 -25.31 19.71
CA GLN A 138 -18.32 -24.64 20.99
C GLN A 138 -19.82 -24.53 21.28
N LYS A 139 -20.35 -25.45 22.09
CA LYS A 139 -21.76 -25.52 22.46
C LYS A 139 -22.19 -24.15 23.00
N ASN A 140 -22.99 -23.42 22.21
CA ASN A 140 -23.74 -22.24 22.63
C ASN A 140 -22.95 -21.20 23.44
N ALA A 141 -21.73 -20.87 23.06
CA ALA A 141 -20.99 -19.81 23.73
C ALA A 141 -21.37 -18.42 23.18
N SER A 142 -22.48 -17.92 23.70
CA SER A 142 -22.77 -16.48 23.87
C SER A 142 -23.14 -15.69 22.60
N GLY A 143 -24.37 -15.89 22.13
CA GLY A 143 -25.02 -14.91 21.26
C GLY A 143 -26.49 -15.24 21.00
N ARG A 144 -27.29 -14.19 20.75
CA ARG A 144 -28.72 -14.28 20.39
C ARG A 144 -29.00 -15.30 19.29
N ALA A 145 -28.05 -15.62 18.41
CA ALA A 145 -28.20 -16.59 17.32
C ALA A 145 -28.57 -18.01 17.78
N GLY A 146 -27.98 -18.56 18.85
CA GLY A 146 -28.33 -19.91 19.35
C GLY A 146 -29.73 -19.95 19.98
N MET A 147 -30.11 -18.86 20.65
CA MET A 147 -31.43 -18.70 21.28
C MET A 147 -32.52 -18.44 20.22
N VAL A 148 -32.21 -17.62 19.21
CA VAL A 148 -33.08 -17.33 18.06
C VAL A 148 -33.19 -18.54 17.14
N GLN A 149 -32.16 -19.37 16.99
CA GLN A 149 -32.26 -20.61 16.22
C GLN A 149 -33.11 -21.66 16.92
N GLY A 150 -33.03 -21.77 18.25
CA GLY A 150 -33.97 -22.57 19.04
C GLY A 150 -35.41 -22.05 18.94
N PHE A 151 -35.60 -20.73 19.01
CA PHE A 151 -36.91 -20.10 18.88
C PHE A 151 -37.48 -20.19 17.46
N ILE A 152 -36.71 -19.89 16.42
CA ILE A 152 -37.16 -20.01 15.02
C ILE A 152 -37.41 -21.47 14.68
N ALA A 153 -36.54 -22.41 15.06
CA ALA A 153 -36.79 -23.84 14.80
C ALA A 153 -38.04 -24.33 15.55
N GLY A 154 -38.24 -23.91 16.81
CA GLY A 154 -39.45 -24.22 17.59
C GLY A 154 -40.71 -23.60 17.02
N VAL A 155 -40.67 -22.32 16.63
CA VAL A 155 -41.79 -21.61 16.01
C VAL A 155 -42.10 -22.18 14.63
N PHE A 156 -41.10 -22.54 13.82
CA PHE A 156 -41.32 -23.23 12.54
C PHE A 156 -41.97 -24.60 12.75
N ALA A 157 -41.60 -25.35 13.79
CA ALA A 157 -42.24 -26.63 14.11
C ALA A 157 -43.71 -26.46 14.56
N VAL A 158 -44.02 -25.39 15.30
CA VAL A 158 -45.39 -25.05 15.72
C VAL A 158 -46.24 -24.56 14.52
N ILE A 159 -45.68 -23.72 13.65
CA ILE A 159 -46.36 -23.20 12.44
C ILE A 159 -46.54 -24.30 11.39
N ALA A 160 -45.58 -25.22 11.25
CA ALA A 160 -45.63 -26.33 10.30
C ALA A 160 -46.59 -27.47 10.71
N GLY A 161 -47.37 -27.31 11.78
CA GLY A 161 -48.50 -28.21 12.08
C GLY A 161 -48.12 -29.67 12.32
N ARG A 162 -46.90 -29.97 12.81
CA ARG A 162 -46.55 -31.33 13.22
C ARG A 162 -47.17 -31.64 14.57
N ARG A 163 -48.44 -32.08 14.54
CA ARG A 163 -49.04 -32.87 15.63
C ARG A 163 -48.13 -34.08 15.91
N GLY A 164 -47.92 -34.32 17.19
CA GLY A 164 -46.82 -35.13 17.73
C GLY A 164 -46.66 -36.51 17.09
N ALA A 165 -45.41 -36.86 16.84
CA ALA A 165 -44.97 -38.24 16.78
C ALA A 165 -43.87 -38.38 17.84
N ASP A 166 -44.30 -38.95 18.96
CA ASP A 166 -43.55 -39.69 19.96
C ASP A 166 -42.01 -39.67 19.82
N VAL A 167 -41.36 -38.94 20.72
CA VAL A 167 -39.92 -39.08 20.98
C VAL A 167 -39.75 -40.22 21.99
N SER A 168 -40.04 -41.44 21.55
CA SER A 168 -39.66 -42.65 22.27
C SER A 168 -38.57 -43.35 21.47
N GLY A 169 -37.39 -43.42 22.09
CA GLY A 169 -36.19 -43.96 21.48
C GLY A 169 -36.40 -45.38 20.98
N ARG A 170 -36.15 -45.59 19.69
CA ARG A 170 -35.74 -46.90 19.18
C ARG A 170 -35.05 -46.75 17.83
N SER A 171 -33.91 -47.43 17.75
CA SER A 171 -33.04 -47.62 16.60
C SER A 171 -33.79 -47.93 15.30
N VAL A 172 -33.43 -47.25 14.21
CA VAL A 172 -33.64 -47.70 12.83
C VAL A 172 -32.39 -47.23 12.06
N VAL A 173 -31.31 -48.00 12.01
CA VAL A 173 -31.05 -49.16 11.13
C VAL A 173 -31.49 -48.90 9.68
N ALA A 174 -30.47 -48.66 8.85
CA ALA A 174 -30.32 -48.99 7.43
C ALA A 174 -31.44 -48.60 6.43
N TYR A 175 -31.09 -47.74 5.48
CA TYR A 175 -31.57 -47.87 4.10
C TYR A 175 -30.39 -47.91 3.14
N SER A 176 -30.19 -49.08 2.55
CA SER A 176 -29.23 -49.34 1.48
C SER A 176 -29.96 -49.33 0.12
N ARG A 177 -29.27 -48.80 -0.89
CA ARG A 177 -29.42 -49.01 -2.35
C ARG A 177 -30.73 -48.54 -3.01
N GLN A 178 -30.61 -47.70 -4.04
CA GLN A 178 -30.65 -48.18 -5.43
C GLN A 178 -30.30 -47.08 -6.44
N SER A 179 -29.35 -47.46 -7.30
CA SER A 179 -28.82 -46.82 -8.50
C SER A 179 -29.88 -46.67 -9.59
N HIS A 180 -29.89 -45.57 -10.35
CA HIS A 180 -30.49 -45.50 -11.69
C HIS A 180 -29.66 -44.58 -12.64
N PRO A 181 -29.68 -44.83 -13.97
CA PRO A 181 -28.54 -44.58 -14.85
C PRO A 181 -28.59 -43.27 -15.66
N ARG A 182 -27.39 -42.87 -16.13
CA ARG A 182 -27.13 -41.76 -17.07
C ARG A 182 -27.95 -41.90 -18.37
N ARG A 183 -28.75 -40.89 -18.71
CA ARG A 183 -29.25 -40.67 -20.09
C ARG A 183 -28.24 -39.84 -20.87
N VAL A 184 -27.77 -40.40 -21.98
CA VAL A 184 -26.96 -39.76 -23.01
C VAL A 184 -27.90 -38.95 -23.92
N ASN A 185 -27.69 -37.64 -24.05
CA ASN A 185 -28.38 -36.81 -25.02
C ASN A 185 -27.53 -36.70 -26.29
N SER A 186 -27.92 -37.47 -27.31
CA SER A 186 -27.45 -37.34 -28.68
C SER A 186 -28.64 -36.93 -29.53
N ARG A 187 -28.74 -35.64 -29.89
CA ARG A 187 -29.42 -35.08 -31.08
C ARG A 187 -29.57 -33.56 -30.93
N GLN A 188 -28.61 -32.83 -31.49
CA GLN A 188 -28.83 -31.53 -32.13
C GLN A 188 -27.56 -31.18 -32.90
N ASN A 189 -27.44 -31.77 -34.08
CA ASN A 189 -26.56 -31.26 -35.13
C ASN A 189 -27.39 -31.29 -36.41
N GLN A 190 -28.19 -30.25 -36.60
CA GLN A 190 -28.84 -29.92 -37.87
C GLN A 190 -29.23 -28.45 -37.82
N GLN A 191 -28.63 -27.71 -38.78
CA GLN A 191 -29.04 -26.43 -39.34
C GLN A 191 -28.28 -25.17 -38.89
N ARG A 192 -27.46 -24.73 -39.86
CA ARG A 192 -26.92 -23.40 -40.18
C ARG A 192 -25.60 -22.99 -39.56
#